data_AF-A0A960MMV3-F1
#
_entry.id   AF-A0A960MMV3-F1
#
_cell.length_a   1.000
_cell.length_b   1.000
_cell.length_c   1.000
_cell.angle_alpha   90.00
_cell.angle_beta   90.00
_cell.angle_gamma   90.00
#
_symmetry.space_group_name_H-M   'P 1'
#
loop_
_entity.id
_entity.type
_entity.pdbx_description
1 polymer ?
#
loop_
_entity_poly.entity_id
_entity_poly.type
_entity_poly.pdbx_seq_one_letter_code
_entity_poly.pdbx_strand_id
1 'polypeptide(L)'
;MKRIVLLSLLALTLCACGRPKGFTLKKITSCHPPSEKWEVQNHLPLQEVKKILSQPYTYLGSGNHTYVFASEDGRYVLKFFKQKHMNHPLLASSTTKARRKK
;
A
#
# COMPACT_ATOMS: atom_id res chain seq x y z
N MET A 1 -33.94 -15.85 20.62
CA MET A 1 -33.65 -14.41 20.44
C MET A 1 -32.33 -13.97 21.12
N LYS A 2 -32.06 -14.30 22.38
CA LYS A 2 -30.82 -13.91 23.09
C LYS A 2 -29.50 -14.41 22.46
N ARG A 3 -29.51 -15.61 21.86
CA ARG A 3 -28.33 -16.22 21.21
C ARG A 3 -27.91 -15.55 19.89
N ILE A 4 -28.87 -15.02 19.13
CA ILE A 4 -28.60 -14.32 17.86
C ILE A 4 -27.94 -12.97 18.14
N VAL A 5 -28.39 -12.26 19.18
CA VAL A 5 -27.80 -10.99 19.64
C VAL A 5 -26.39 -11.20 20.19
N LEU A 6 -26.14 -12.32 20.87
CA LEU A 6 -24.80 -12.65 21.40
C LEU A 6 -23.80 -12.94 20.26
N LEU A 7 -24.23 -13.66 19.22
CA LEU A 7 -23.40 -13.96 18.04
C LEU A 7 -23.11 -12.70 17.21
N SER A 8 -24.07 -11.78 17.06
CA SER A 8 -23.84 -10.52 16.37
C SER A 8 -22.93 -9.55 17.14
N LEU A 9 -23.02 -9.50 18.46
CA LEU A 9 -22.10 -8.75 19.33
C LEU A 9 -20.67 -9.33 19.33
N LEU A 10 -20.54 -10.65 19.25
CA LEU A 10 -19.23 -11.32 19.15
C LEU A 10 -18.59 -11.08 17.77
N ALA A 11 -19.38 -11.09 16.70
CA ALA A 11 -18.91 -10.75 15.36
C ALA A 11 -18.49 -9.27 15.24
N LEU A 12 -19.22 -8.34 15.89
CA LEU A 12 -18.86 -6.92 15.92
C LEU A 12 -17.56 -6.65 16.69
N THR A 13 -17.29 -7.39 17.76
CA THR A 13 -16.07 -7.23 18.58
C THR A 13 -14.84 -7.85 17.94
N LEU A 14 -14.99 -8.92 17.15
CA LEU A 14 -13.93 -9.47 16.29
C LEU A 14 -13.64 -8.60 15.05
N CYS A 15 -14.56 -7.70 14.68
CA CYS A 15 -14.39 -6.69 13.64
C CYS A 15 -13.64 -5.44 14.13
N ALA A 16 -12.75 -5.59 15.11
CA ALA A 16 -11.73 -4.59 15.42
C ALA A 16 -10.71 -4.57 14.27
N CYS A 17 -11.12 -4.02 13.12
CA CYS A 17 -10.27 -3.77 11.97
C CYS A 17 -9.06 -2.95 12.42
N GLY A 18 -7.91 -3.61 12.57
CA GLY A 18 -6.66 -2.96 12.85
C GLY A 18 -6.41 -1.90 11.79
N ARG A 19 -6.42 -0.62 12.19
CA ARG A 19 -6.10 0.47 11.26
C ARG A 19 -4.74 0.16 10.65
N PRO A 20 -4.57 0.28 9.32
CA PRO A 20 -3.30 -0.02 8.71
C PRO A 20 -2.26 0.93 9.30
N LYS A 21 -1.17 0.38 9.87
CA LYS A 21 -0.22 1.04 10.80
C LYS A 21 0.42 2.31 10.21
N GLY A 22 -0.36 3.39 10.11
CA GLY A 22 0.02 4.64 9.48
C GLY A 22 0.19 4.56 7.95
N PHE A 23 -0.46 3.63 7.25
CA PHE A 23 -0.50 3.63 5.78
C PHE A 23 -1.25 4.86 5.28
N THR A 24 -0.63 5.60 4.35
CA THR A 24 -1.27 6.72 3.64
C THR A 24 -0.67 6.80 2.24
N LEU A 25 -1.43 7.33 1.28
CA LEU A 25 -0.94 7.56 -0.09
C LEU A 25 0.37 8.36 -0.10
N LYS A 26 0.43 9.45 0.69
CA LYS A 26 1.62 10.28 0.86
C LYS A 26 2.90 9.49 1.18
N LYS A 27 2.82 8.37 1.90
CA LYS A 27 4.00 7.57 2.28
C LYS A 27 4.46 6.60 1.18
N ILE A 28 3.65 6.37 0.15
CA ILE A 28 3.96 5.46 -0.97
C ILE A 28 4.12 6.20 -2.31
N THR A 29 3.56 7.40 -2.44
CA THR A 29 3.68 8.24 -3.63
C THR A 29 5.10 8.79 -3.79
N SER A 30 5.78 8.39 -4.87
CA SER A 30 7.11 8.89 -5.23
C SER A 30 7.13 10.42 -5.36
N CYS A 31 8.21 11.03 -4.88
CA CYS A 31 8.51 12.45 -5.12
C CYS A 31 9.29 12.66 -6.43
N HIS A 32 9.73 11.60 -7.10
CA HIS A 32 10.47 11.68 -8.34
C HIS A 32 9.54 11.61 -9.56
N PRO A 33 9.83 12.37 -10.63
CA PRO A 33 9.05 12.32 -11.86
C PRO A 33 9.17 10.94 -12.52
N PRO A 34 8.11 10.46 -13.22
CA PRO A 34 8.21 9.25 -14.03
C PRO A 34 9.38 9.32 -15.00
N SER A 35 10.09 8.20 -15.17
CA SER A 35 11.21 8.08 -16.10
C SER A 35 11.06 6.82 -16.92
N GLU A 36 11.27 6.90 -18.23
CA GLU A 36 11.27 5.74 -19.14
C GLU A 36 12.26 4.65 -18.69
N LYS A 37 13.33 5.03 -17.99
CA LYS A 37 14.32 4.09 -17.43
C LYS A 37 13.74 3.16 -16.37
N TRP A 38 12.56 3.47 -15.82
CA TRP A 38 11.89 2.65 -14.81
C TRP A 38 10.79 1.77 -15.41
N GLU A 39 10.51 1.92 -16.70
CA GLU A 39 9.55 1.05 -17.39
C GLU A 39 10.12 -0.37 -17.38
N VAL A 40 9.45 -1.23 -16.63
CA VAL A 40 9.76 -2.66 -16.55
C VAL A 40 8.88 -3.40 -17.53
N GLN A 41 9.48 -4.33 -18.26
CA GLN A 41 8.74 -5.17 -19.19
C GLN A 41 7.78 -6.07 -18.40
N ASN A 42 6.48 -5.85 -18.58
CA ASN A 42 5.46 -6.66 -17.92
C ASN A 42 5.48 -8.08 -18.49
N HIS A 43 5.64 -9.07 -17.63
CA HIS A 43 5.61 -10.48 -18.02
C HIS A 43 4.17 -11.00 -18.22
N LEU A 44 3.18 -10.25 -17.76
CA LEU A 44 1.76 -10.60 -17.85
C LEU A 44 1.02 -9.66 -18.82
N PRO A 45 0.04 -10.17 -19.58
CA PRO A 45 -0.86 -9.33 -20.35
C PRO A 45 -1.59 -8.30 -19.47
N LEU A 46 -1.80 -7.09 -19.98
CA LEU A 46 -2.45 -6.00 -19.24
C LEU A 46 -3.83 -6.39 -18.67
N GLN A 47 -4.59 -7.20 -19.39
CA GLN A 47 -5.91 -7.66 -18.95
C GLN A 47 -5.82 -8.55 -17.71
N GLU A 48 -4.78 -9.36 -17.61
CA GLU A 48 -4.55 -10.22 -16.45
C GLU A 48 -4.14 -9.39 -15.24
N VAL A 49 -3.26 -8.41 -15.43
CA VAL A 49 -2.87 -7.46 -14.36
C VAL A 49 -4.09 -6.70 -13.83
N LYS A 50 -4.95 -6.19 -14.72
CA LYS A 50 -6.19 -5.52 -14.33
C LYS A 50 -7.10 -6.42 -13.50
N LYS A 51 -7.23 -7.70 -13.89
CA LYS A 51 -8.01 -8.69 -13.14
C LYS A 51 -7.41 -8.99 -11.77
N ILE A 52 -6.08 -9.08 -11.66
CA ILE A 52 -5.40 -9.28 -10.37
C ILE A 52 -5.60 -8.09 -9.44
N LEU A 53 -5.62 -6.86 -9.97
CA LEU A 53 -5.75 -5.62 -9.18
C LEU A 53 -7.20 -5.19 -8.93
N SER A 54 -8.20 -5.78 -9.61
CA SER A 54 -9.61 -5.42 -9.41
C SER A 54 -10.25 -6.05 -8.17
N GLN A 55 -9.61 -7.05 -7.57
CA GLN A 55 -10.10 -7.69 -6.36
C GLN A 55 -9.75 -6.89 -5.09
N PRO A 56 -10.45 -7.11 -3.96
CA PRO A 56 -10.09 -6.53 -2.68
C PRO A 56 -8.74 -7.02 -2.16
N TYR A 57 -8.10 -6.15 -1.38
CA TYR A 57 -6.84 -6.43 -0.70
C TYR A 57 -6.92 -6.02 0.76
N THR A 58 -6.54 -6.92 1.66
CA THR A 58 -6.53 -6.69 3.10
C THR A 58 -5.13 -6.42 3.60
N TYR A 59 -4.97 -5.41 4.46
CA TYR A 59 -3.68 -5.08 5.06
C TYR A 59 -3.15 -6.25 5.89
N LEU A 60 -2.00 -6.77 5.51
CA LEU A 60 -1.34 -7.89 6.18
C LEU A 60 -0.31 -7.40 7.21
N GLY A 61 0.38 -6.30 6.92
CA GLY A 61 1.39 -5.76 7.81
C GLY A 61 2.33 -4.74 7.17
N SER A 62 3.40 -4.39 7.89
CA SER A 62 4.45 -3.54 7.36
C SER A 62 5.82 -4.00 7.84
N GLY A 63 6.76 -4.17 6.92
CA GLY A 63 8.18 -4.30 7.23
C GLY A 63 8.85 -2.93 7.36
N ASN A 64 10.18 -2.91 7.41
CA ASN A 64 10.94 -1.64 7.43
C ASN A 64 10.64 -0.79 6.19
N HIS A 65 10.70 -1.38 5.00
CA HIS A 65 10.62 -0.65 3.73
C HIS A 65 9.25 -0.69 3.04
N THR A 66 8.32 -1.54 3.46
CA THR A 66 7.07 -1.77 2.69
C THR A 66 5.82 -1.86 3.57
N TYR A 67 4.68 -1.55 2.97
CA TYR A 67 3.35 -1.98 3.41
C TYR A 67 2.92 -3.17 2.56
N VAL A 68 2.27 -4.14 3.18
CA VAL A 68 1.94 -5.42 2.55
C VAL A 68 0.44 -5.66 2.67
N PHE A 69 -0.18 -6.05 1.56
CA PHE A 69 -1.60 -6.39 1.48
C PHE A 69 -1.75 -7.75 0.80
N ALA A 70 -2.62 -8.61 1.33
CA ALA A 70 -2.95 -9.89 0.72
C ALA A 70 -4.24 -9.76 -0.11
N SER A 71 -4.27 -10.39 -1.28
CA SER A 71 -5.49 -10.48 -2.09
C SER A 71 -6.55 -11.31 -1.38
N GLU A 72 -7.83 -11.04 -1.68
CA GLU A 72 -8.96 -11.81 -1.17
C GLU A 72 -8.88 -13.30 -1.57
N ASP A 73 -8.41 -13.59 -2.79
CA ASP A 73 -8.22 -14.95 -3.28
C ASP A 73 -7.02 -15.69 -2.66
N GLY A 74 -6.22 -15.01 -1.84
CA GLY A 74 -5.03 -15.58 -1.17
C GLY A 74 -3.85 -15.91 -2.10
N ARG A 75 -3.93 -15.59 -3.41
CA ARG A 75 -2.91 -15.96 -4.40
C ARG A 75 -1.84 -14.89 -4.59
N TYR A 76 -2.11 -13.64 -4.19
CA TYR A 76 -1.24 -12.50 -4.48
C TYR A 76 -0.94 -11.66 -3.24
N VAL A 77 0.23 -11.03 -3.27
CA VAL A 77 0.67 -10.08 -2.26
C VAL A 77 1.07 -8.78 -2.93
N LEU A 78 0.37 -7.70 -2.58
CA LEU A 78 0.66 -6.35 -3.05
C LEU A 78 1.58 -5.64 -2.06
N LYS A 79 2.73 -5.18 -2.54
CA LYS A 79 3.75 -4.48 -1.73
C LYS A 79 3.91 -3.04 -2.19
N PHE A 80 3.71 -2.08 -1.29
CA PHE A 80 3.99 -0.67 -1.54
C PHE A 80 5.25 -0.24 -0.80
N PHE A 81 6.22 0.35 -1.52
CA PHE A 81 7.46 0.86 -0.93
C PHE A 81 7.23 2.18 -0.19
N LYS A 82 7.86 2.31 0.98
CA LYS A 82 7.84 3.51 1.79
C LYS A 82 8.87 4.51 1.27
N GLN A 83 8.39 5.67 0.86
CA GLN A 83 9.22 6.70 0.23
C GLN A 83 10.24 7.33 1.19
N LYS A 84 9.98 7.31 2.50
CA LYS A 84 10.92 7.85 3.51
C LYS A 84 12.30 7.19 3.49
N HIS A 85 12.43 5.98 2.93
CA HIS A 85 13.69 5.24 2.83
C HIS A 85 14.32 5.31 1.44
N MET A 86 13.63 5.89 0.45
CA MET A 86 14.11 5.98 -0.93
C MET A 86 14.86 7.29 -1.21
N ASN A 87 14.84 8.23 -0.27
CA ASN A 87 15.57 9.49 -0.36
C ASN A 87 17.02 9.27 0.09
N HIS A 88 17.93 9.02 -0.84
CA HIS A 88 19.36 9.05 -0.55
C HIS A 88 19.86 10.51 -0.58
N PRO A 89 20.55 11.02 0.46
CA PRO A 89 21.00 12.41 0.53
C PRO A 89 21.84 12.86 -0.68
N LEU A 90 22.60 11.96 -1.29
CA LEU A 90 23.41 12.25 -2.48
C LEU A 90 22.58 12.42 -3.77
N LEU A 91 21.33 11.94 -3.79
CA LEU A 91 20.39 12.10 -4.91
C LEU A 91 19.41 13.26 -4.71
N ALA A 92 19.48 13.95 -3.56
CA ALA A 92 18.60 15.08 -3.22
C ALA A 92 19.03 16.41 -3.86
N SER A 93 19.95 16.39 -4.83
CA SER A 93 20.76 17.53 -5.26
C SER A 93 20.11 18.50 -6.26
N SER A 94 18.83 18.36 -6.65
CA SER A 94 18.31 19.26 -7.70
C SER A 94 16.86 19.78 -7.61
N THR A 95 16.07 19.50 -6.57
CA THR A 95 14.69 20.07 -6.50
C THR A 95 14.28 20.75 -5.20
N THR A 96 15.15 20.83 -4.19
CA THR A 96 14.79 21.43 -2.89
C THR A 96 15.13 22.93 -2.79
N LYS A 97 14.74 23.74 -3.78
CA LYS A 97 14.67 25.21 -3.66
C LYS A 97 13.29 25.72 -4.05
N ALA A 98 12.22 25.26 -3.38
CA ALA A 98 10.91 25.89 -3.53
C ALA A 98 9.97 25.79 -2.33
N ARG A 99 10.35 25.18 -1.20
CA ARG A 99 9.42 25.00 -0.08
C ARG A 99 10.04 25.30 1.28
N ARG A 100 10.53 26.52 1.42
CA ARG A 100 10.62 27.26 2.69
C ARG A 100 10.18 28.69 2.41
N LYS A 101 8.88 28.96 2.59
CA LYS A 101 8.26 30.26 2.94
C LYS A 101 6.74 30.14 2.87
N LYS A 102 6.13 29.77 3.99
CA LYS A 102 5.08 30.50 4.72
C LYS A 102 4.63 29.64 5.89
#